data_AF-K0DK77-F1
#
_entry.id   AF-K0DK77-F1
#
_cell.length_a   1.000
_cell.length_b   1.000
_cell.length_c   1.000
_cell.angle_alpha   90.00
_cell.angle_beta   90.00
_cell.angle_gamma   90.00
#
_symmetry.space_group_name_H-M   'P 1'
#
loop_
_entity.id
_entity.type
_entity.pdbx_description
1 polymer ?
#
loop_
_entity_poly.entity_id
_entity_poly.type
_entity_poly.pdbx_seq_one_letter_code
_entity_poly.pdbx_strand_id
1 'polypeptide(L)'
;MHLLHTAAVGTLATHARQPEGFPYPSVLPFAPDEQHRPTILVSRLAEHTHNLHADPRAGFLVVDAPDGDVLNGQRVTLLGRFEPVEPAPGLVARYLRYHPDAERYLVLGDFTFWTMKLDRLRYIGGFGAMGWLGGDELDPLPELEREAEDSLIGEFADALASDSGYQLIGVDRYGVDLRKDSQRKRFAFESAKPDQETLHAALEDCIRRQGN
;
A
#
# COMPACT_ATOMS: atom_id res chain seq x y z
N MET A 1 -3.68 1.03 -9.18
CA MET A 1 -2.62 1.04 -8.15
C MET A 1 -2.60 2.32 -7.29
N HIS A 2 -2.59 3.55 -7.85
CA HIS A 2 -2.34 4.79 -7.09
C HIS A 2 -3.13 4.96 -5.78
N LEU A 3 -4.41 4.59 -5.76
CA LEU A 3 -5.25 4.64 -4.56
C LEU A 3 -4.70 3.80 -3.38
N LEU A 4 -4.04 2.68 -3.66
CA LEU A 4 -3.43 1.83 -2.62
C LEU A 4 -2.24 2.52 -1.95
N HIS A 5 -1.63 3.49 -2.63
CA HIS A 5 -0.45 4.20 -2.18
C HIS A 5 -0.78 5.53 -1.50
N THR A 6 -1.95 6.12 -1.79
CA THR A 6 -2.44 7.31 -1.10
C THR A 6 -3.11 6.98 0.24
N ALA A 7 -3.77 5.83 0.36
CA ALA A 7 -4.46 5.44 1.59
C ALA A 7 -3.51 4.85 2.63
N ALA A 8 -3.70 5.23 3.90
CA ALA A 8 -2.95 4.66 5.03
C ALA A 8 -3.62 3.45 5.69
N VAL A 9 -4.93 3.36 5.55
CA VAL A 9 -5.77 2.33 6.17
C VAL A 9 -6.68 1.71 5.13
N GLY A 10 -7.05 0.46 5.35
CA GLY A 10 -8.05 -0.24 4.56
C GLY A 10 -8.99 -1.03 5.47
N THR A 11 -10.09 -1.50 4.90
CA THR A 11 -11.03 -2.39 5.58
C THR A 11 -10.81 -3.82 5.09
N LEU A 12 -10.30 -4.66 5.97
CA LEU A 12 -10.15 -6.10 5.75
C LEU A 12 -11.46 -6.80 6.13
N ALA A 13 -12.09 -7.46 5.17
CA ALA A 13 -13.24 -8.32 5.35
C ALA A 13 -12.81 -9.79 5.32
N THR A 14 -12.84 -10.44 6.48
CA THR A 14 -12.51 -11.87 6.66
C THR A 14 -13.76 -12.72 6.84
N HIS A 15 -13.64 -14.04 6.81
CA HIS A 15 -14.73 -14.95 7.16
C HIS A 15 -14.82 -15.11 8.69
N ALA A 16 -15.92 -14.68 9.31
CA ALA A 16 -16.11 -14.86 10.74
C ALA A 16 -16.15 -16.36 11.08
N ARG A 17 -15.36 -16.77 12.08
CA ARG A 17 -15.45 -18.15 12.60
C ARG A 17 -16.74 -18.39 13.38
N GLN A 18 -17.25 -17.37 14.07
CA GLN A 18 -18.51 -17.43 14.83
C GLN A 18 -19.21 -16.05 14.87
N PRO A 19 -20.51 -15.94 14.54
CA PRO A 19 -21.32 -16.96 13.86
C PRO A 19 -20.79 -17.23 12.45
N GLU A 20 -20.79 -18.50 12.04
CA GLU A 20 -20.37 -18.89 10.68
C GLU A 20 -21.28 -18.27 9.60
N GLY A 21 -20.71 -18.02 8.42
CA GLY A 21 -21.43 -17.48 7.26
C GLY A 21 -21.48 -15.95 7.16
N PHE A 22 -21.00 -15.24 8.19
CA PHE A 22 -20.93 -13.77 8.18
C PHE A 22 -19.53 -13.26 7.78
N PRO A 23 -19.45 -12.16 7.01
CA PRO A 23 -18.18 -11.44 6.85
C PRO A 23 -17.86 -10.64 8.11
N TYR A 24 -16.58 -10.53 8.45
CA TYR A 24 -16.06 -9.73 9.56
C TYR A 24 -15.17 -8.61 9.02
N PRO A 25 -15.71 -7.38 8.84
CA PRO A 25 -14.94 -6.21 8.44
C PRO A 25 -14.16 -5.63 9.64
N SER A 26 -12.90 -5.28 9.42
CA SER A 26 -12.05 -4.59 10.39
C SER A 26 -11.15 -3.57 9.69
N VAL A 27 -11.03 -2.38 10.27
CA VAL A 27 -10.14 -1.33 9.74
C VAL A 27 -8.74 -1.53 10.32
N LEU A 28 -7.72 -1.48 9.47
CA LEU A 28 -6.33 -1.63 9.90
C LEU A 28 -5.34 -0.92 8.97
N PRO A 29 -4.14 -0.58 9.45
CA PRO A 29 -3.10 0.04 8.65
C PRO A 29 -2.45 -0.96 7.68
N PHE A 30 -2.13 -0.51 6.46
CA PHE A 30 -1.42 -1.33 5.47
C PHE A 30 -0.34 -0.55 4.73
N ALA A 31 0.58 -1.27 4.12
CA ALA A 31 1.58 -0.74 3.19
C ALA A 31 1.54 -1.57 1.89
N PRO A 32 1.62 -0.95 0.71
CA PRO A 32 1.83 -1.70 -0.54
C PRO A 32 3.18 -2.40 -0.53
N ASP A 33 3.24 -3.65 -0.99
CA ASP A 33 4.51 -4.31 -1.31
C ASP A 33 5.08 -3.82 -2.65
N GLU A 34 6.15 -4.45 -3.12
CA GLU A 34 6.83 -4.13 -4.38
C GLU A 34 5.98 -4.45 -5.62
N GLN A 35 4.91 -5.25 -5.48
CA GLN A 35 3.91 -5.53 -6.52
C GLN A 35 2.57 -4.82 -6.23
N HIS A 36 2.59 -3.76 -5.41
CA HIS A 36 1.44 -2.92 -5.05
C HIS A 36 0.32 -3.62 -4.26
N ARG A 37 0.58 -4.80 -3.70
CA ARG A 37 -0.40 -5.59 -2.94
C ARG A 37 -0.41 -5.15 -1.47
N PRO A 38 -1.57 -5.13 -0.79
CA PRO A 38 -1.61 -4.80 0.63
C PRO A 38 -0.80 -5.79 1.47
N THR A 39 0.14 -5.26 2.24
CA THR A 39 0.82 -5.93 3.34
C THR A 39 0.34 -5.34 4.66
N ILE A 40 0.01 -6.20 5.61
CA ILE A 40 -0.57 -5.83 6.91
C ILE A 40 0.27 -6.44 8.04
N LEU A 41 0.32 -5.75 9.18
CA LEU A 41 0.94 -6.24 10.41
C LEU A 41 -0.15 -6.39 11.48
N VAL A 42 -0.44 -7.62 11.88
CA VAL A 42 -1.59 -7.94 12.74
C VAL A 42 -1.18 -8.78 13.95
N SER A 43 -1.79 -8.51 15.11
CA SER A 43 -1.58 -9.32 16.32
C SER A 43 -2.14 -10.71 16.11
N ARG A 44 -1.44 -11.73 16.60
CA ARG A 44 -1.88 -13.13 16.63
C ARG A 44 -3.14 -13.34 17.47
N LEU A 45 -3.49 -12.38 18.32
CA LEU A 45 -4.67 -12.42 19.19
C LEU A 45 -5.92 -11.77 18.56
N ALA A 46 -5.77 -11.07 17.44
CA ALA A 46 -6.88 -10.35 16.82
C ALA A 46 -7.85 -11.31 16.10
N GLU A 47 -9.15 -11.00 16.14
CA GLU A 47 -10.18 -11.86 15.51
C GLU A 47 -9.95 -12.02 14.00
N HIS A 48 -9.57 -10.95 13.30
CA HIS A 48 -9.24 -11.04 11.87
C HIS A 48 -8.05 -11.97 11.60
N THR A 49 -7.06 -12.06 12.49
CA THR A 49 -5.91 -12.95 12.32
C THR A 49 -6.32 -14.40 12.50
N HIS A 50 -7.15 -14.68 13.49
CA HIS A 50 -7.72 -16.01 13.66
C HIS A 50 -8.64 -16.42 12.51
N ASN A 51 -9.42 -15.47 11.97
CA ASN A 51 -10.25 -15.69 10.79
C ASN A 51 -9.37 -16.03 9.57
N LEU A 52 -8.30 -15.28 9.32
CA LEU A 52 -7.36 -15.54 8.21
C LEU A 52 -6.66 -16.91 8.34
N HIS A 53 -6.35 -17.35 9.56
CA HIS A 53 -5.82 -18.69 9.77
C HIS A 53 -6.82 -19.80 9.44
N ALA A 54 -8.12 -19.58 9.68
CA ALA A 54 -9.16 -20.55 9.38
C ALA A 54 -9.52 -20.55 7.88
N ASP A 55 -9.61 -19.36 7.27
CA ASP A 55 -9.84 -19.17 5.85
C ASP A 55 -9.08 -17.92 5.37
N PRO A 56 -8.03 -18.08 4.54
CA PRO A 56 -7.21 -16.96 4.12
C PRO A 56 -7.91 -16.07 3.09
N ARG A 57 -9.06 -16.49 2.53
CA ARG A 57 -9.82 -15.69 1.57
C ARG A 57 -10.34 -14.43 2.25
N ALA A 58 -10.14 -13.29 1.61
CA ALA A 58 -10.56 -12.01 2.14
C ALA A 58 -10.90 -11.01 1.06
N GLY A 59 -11.74 -10.05 1.42
CA GLY A 59 -11.89 -8.79 0.70
C GLY A 59 -11.08 -7.69 1.38
N PHE A 60 -10.51 -6.78 0.60
CA PHE A 60 -9.83 -5.60 1.13
C PHE A 60 -10.35 -4.35 0.41
N LEU A 61 -10.95 -3.43 1.15
CA LEU A 61 -11.53 -2.20 0.63
C LEU A 61 -10.64 -1.00 0.99
N VAL A 62 -10.29 -0.21 -0.01
CA VAL A 62 -9.66 1.09 0.14
C VAL A 62 -10.56 2.15 -0.49
N VAL A 63 -10.73 3.27 0.19
CA VAL A 63 -11.59 4.40 -0.21
C VAL A 63 -10.80 5.69 -0.07
N ASP A 64 -10.98 6.59 -1.03
CA ASP A 64 -10.54 7.98 -0.95
C ASP A 64 -11.74 8.88 -1.30
N ALA A 65 -12.26 9.55 -0.27
CA ALA A 65 -13.44 10.41 -0.32
C ALA A 65 -13.28 11.56 0.70
N PRO A 66 -12.34 12.50 0.47
CA PRO A 66 -11.97 13.52 1.46
C PRO A 66 -13.12 14.47 1.81
N ASP A 67 -14.03 14.72 0.86
CA ASP A 67 -15.22 15.57 1.06
C ASP A 67 -16.42 14.81 1.66
N GLY A 68 -16.24 13.53 2.02
CA GLY A 68 -17.28 12.66 2.56
C GLY A 68 -18.27 12.09 1.53
N ASP A 69 -18.21 12.56 0.28
CA ASP A 69 -19.02 12.02 -0.82
C ASP A 69 -18.43 10.71 -1.36
N VAL A 70 -18.74 9.61 -0.67
CA VAL A 70 -18.24 8.27 -1.01
C VAL A 70 -18.74 7.77 -2.37
N LEU A 71 -19.87 8.27 -2.87
CA LEU A 71 -20.42 7.84 -4.16
C LEU A 71 -19.66 8.43 -5.34
N ASN A 72 -19.12 9.64 -5.18
CA ASN A 72 -18.24 10.27 -6.16
C ASN A 72 -16.75 10.01 -5.88
N GLY A 73 -16.40 9.58 -4.67
CA GLY A 73 -15.04 9.20 -4.29
C GLY A 73 -14.49 7.96 -5.01
N GLN A 74 -13.17 7.83 -4.98
CA GLN A 74 -12.50 6.65 -5.51
C GLN A 74 -12.59 5.51 -4.50
N ARG A 75 -12.77 4.29 -4.98
CA ARG A 75 -12.56 3.09 -4.17
C ARG A 75 -11.98 1.96 -4.98
N VAL A 76 -11.37 1.02 -4.30
CA VAL A 76 -10.99 -0.28 -4.87
C VAL A 76 -11.35 -1.38 -3.88
N THR A 77 -11.98 -2.43 -4.38
CA THR A 77 -12.20 -3.66 -3.63
C THR A 77 -11.29 -4.72 -4.24
N LEU A 78 -10.36 -5.22 -3.44
CA LEU A 78 -9.48 -6.32 -3.78
C LEU A 78 -10.07 -7.63 -3.25
N LEU A 79 -9.96 -8.71 -4.00
CA LEU A 79 -10.38 -10.06 -3.62
C LEU A 79 -9.21 -11.01 -3.82
N GLY A 80 -8.92 -11.84 -2.82
CA GLY A 80 -7.76 -12.73 -2.85
C GLY A 80 -7.56 -13.45 -1.53
N ARG A 81 -6.31 -13.82 -1.24
CA ARG A 81 -5.91 -14.50 -0.01
C ARG A 81 -4.85 -13.70 0.72
N PHE A 82 -4.99 -13.48 2.02
CA PHE A 82 -3.84 -13.03 2.81
C PHE A 82 -3.06 -14.25 3.25
N GLU A 83 -1.76 -14.25 2.96
CA GLU A 83 -0.83 -15.33 3.33
C GLU A 83 0.20 -14.75 4.31
N PRO A 84 0.58 -15.51 5.36
CA PRO A 84 1.61 -15.05 6.29
C PRO A 84 2.95 -14.99 5.57
N VAL A 85 3.73 -13.96 5.86
CA VAL A 85 5.06 -13.75 5.27
C VAL A 85 6.08 -13.56 6.38
N GLU A 86 7.28 -14.08 6.14
CA GLU A 86 8.39 -13.93 7.08
C GLU A 86 8.83 -12.45 7.16
N PRO A 87 9.19 -11.94 8.35
CA PRO A 87 9.61 -10.56 8.55
C PRO A 87 11.05 -10.35 8.04
N ALA A 88 11.27 -10.56 6.74
CA ALA A 88 12.55 -10.27 6.11
C ALA A 88 12.92 -8.79 6.32
N PRO A 89 14.20 -8.45 6.53
CA PRO A 89 14.61 -7.08 6.83
C PRO A 89 14.08 -6.02 5.84
N GLY A 90 14.04 -6.34 4.54
CA GLY A 90 13.50 -5.44 3.52
C GLY A 90 12.00 -5.18 3.66
N LEU A 91 11.21 -6.21 3.94
CA LEU A 91 9.77 -6.08 4.18
C LEU A 91 9.50 -5.22 5.41
N VAL A 92 10.24 -5.47 6.51
CA VAL A 92 10.12 -4.69 7.75
C VAL A 92 10.48 -3.23 7.51
N ALA A 93 11.61 -2.97 6.86
CA ALA A 93 12.06 -1.62 6.53
C ALA A 93 11.02 -0.89 5.68
N ARG A 94 10.52 -1.52 4.62
CA ARG A 94 9.46 -0.96 3.77
C ARG A 94 8.21 -0.65 4.59
N TYR A 95 7.68 -1.59 5.36
CA TYR A 95 6.47 -1.35 6.17
C TYR A 95 6.65 -0.19 7.16
N LEU A 96 7.82 -0.09 7.83
CA LEU A 96 8.11 0.99 8.76
C LEU A 96 8.28 2.35 8.07
N ARG A 97 8.71 2.41 6.80
CA ARG A 97 8.66 3.66 6.03
C ARG A 97 7.23 4.18 5.92
N TYR A 98 6.25 3.31 5.70
CA TYR A 98 4.82 3.69 5.64
C TYR A 98 4.18 3.89 7.02
N HIS A 99 4.61 3.12 8.03
CA HIS A 99 4.05 3.10 9.39
C HIS A 99 5.15 3.02 10.48
N PRO A 100 5.80 4.14 10.83
CA PRO A 100 6.93 4.16 11.77
C PRO A 100 6.52 3.68 13.17
N ASP A 101 5.31 4.05 13.61
CA ASP A 101 4.77 3.65 14.91
C ASP A 101 4.58 2.13 15.06
N ALA A 102 4.65 1.36 13.96
CA ALA A 102 4.53 -0.08 14.01
C ALA A 102 5.76 -0.78 14.63
N GLU A 103 6.89 -0.09 14.78
CA GLU A 103 8.08 -0.60 15.46
C GLU A 103 7.74 -1.12 16.87
N ARG A 104 6.85 -0.42 17.59
CA ARG A 104 6.40 -0.84 18.92
C ARG A 104 5.73 -2.22 18.94
N TYR A 105 5.08 -2.62 17.85
CA TYR A 105 4.41 -3.91 17.74
C TYR A 105 5.38 -5.03 17.42
N LEU A 106 6.44 -4.74 16.65
CA LEU A 106 7.50 -5.70 16.35
C LEU A 106 8.26 -6.11 17.62
N VAL A 107 8.43 -5.18 18.56
CA VAL A 107 9.08 -5.44 19.86
C VAL A 107 8.25 -6.37 20.75
N LEU A 108 6.92 -6.38 20.62
CA LEU A 108 6.03 -7.25 21.42
C LEU A 108 6.14 -8.73 21.00
N GLY A 109 6.52 -9.00 19.75
CA GLY A 109 6.73 -10.36 19.23
C GLY A 109 5.45 -11.16 18.95
N ASP A 110 4.26 -10.60 19.22
CA ASP A 110 2.97 -11.25 18.95
C ASP A 110 2.32 -10.79 17.63
N PHE A 111 3.00 -9.96 16.84
CA PHE A 111 2.51 -9.51 15.54
C PHE A 111 3.16 -10.28 14.39
N THR A 112 2.37 -10.51 13.34
CA THR A 112 2.79 -11.24 12.13
C THR A 112 2.45 -10.44 10.88
N PHE A 113 3.34 -10.49 9.89
CA PHE A 113 3.07 -9.89 8.59
C PHE A 113 2.26 -10.84 7.71
N TRP A 114 1.33 -10.25 6.95
CA TRP A 114 0.54 -10.94 5.95
C TRP A 114 0.46 -10.09 4.69
N THR A 115 0.62 -10.71 3.54
CA THR A 115 0.53 -10.04 2.24
C THR A 115 -0.59 -10.66 1.43
N MET A 116 -1.36 -9.81 0.75
CA MET A 116 -2.44 -10.28 -0.10
C MET A 116 -1.89 -10.86 -1.41
N LYS A 117 -2.14 -12.14 -1.67
CA LYS A 117 -2.16 -12.70 -3.01
C LYS A 117 -3.46 -12.28 -3.70
N LEU A 118 -3.35 -11.32 -4.61
CA LEU A 118 -4.48 -10.72 -5.30
C LEU A 118 -4.98 -11.62 -6.43
N ASP A 119 -6.27 -11.98 -6.38
CA ASP A 119 -6.92 -12.76 -7.46
C ASP A 119 -7.65 -11.82 -8.43
N ARG A 120 -8.38 -10.83 -7.91
CA ARG A 120 -9.18 -9.90 -8.72
C ARG A 120 -9.40 -8.59 -7.98
N LEU A 121 -9.60 -7.49 -8.72
CA LEU A 121 -10.04 -6.22 -8.14
C LEU A 121 -11.21 -5.59 -8.90
N ARG A 122 -12.01 -4.82 -8.17
CA ARG A 122 -13.03 -3.92 -8.72
C ARG A 122 -12.64 -2.48 -8.41
N TYR A 123 -12.39 -1.69 -9.43
CA TYR A 123 -12.15 -0.24 -9.31
C TYR A 123 -13.37 0.59 -9.76
N ILE A 124 -13.56 1.74 -9.13
CA ILE A 124 -14.57 2.77 -9.44
C ILE A 124 -13.87 4.07 -9.03
N GLY A 125 -13.63 4.92 -10.00
CA GLY A 125 -12.95 6.22 -9.84
C GLY A 125 -13.91 7.41 -9.86
N GLY A 126 -15.15 7.22 -9.41
CA GLY A 126 -16.25 8.18 -9.55
C GLY A 126 -17.23 7.83 -10.68
N PHE A 127 -17.98 8.82 -11.16
CA PHE A 127 -19.04 8.62 -12.16
C PHE A 127 -18.46 8.16 -13.52
N GLY A 128 -18.77 6.94 -13.94
CA GLY A 128 -18.47 6.42 -15.28
C GLY A 128 -17.14 5.64 -15.44
N ALA A 129 -16.23 5.69 -14.47
CA ALA A 129 -14.96 4.95 -14.52
C ALA A 129 -15.02 3.72 -13.61
N MET A 130 -15.57 2.59 -14.08
CA MET A 130 -15.69 1.35 -13.30
C MET A 130 -15.28 0.09 -14.07
N GLY A 131 -14.55 -0.81 -13.42
CA GLY A 131 -13.96 -1.97 -14.09
C GLY A 131 -13.59 -3.10 -13.14
N TRP A 132 -13.65 -4.33 -13.65
CA TRP A 132 -13.03 -5.51 -13.03
C TRP A 132 -11.69 -5.76 -13.73
N LEU A 133 -10.67 -6.09 -12.96
CA LEU A 133 -9.34 -6.46 -13.44
C LEU A 133 -8.89 -7.73 -12.72
N GLY A 134 -8.13 -8.59 -13.40
CA GLY A 134 -7.36 -9.67 -12.79
C GLY A 134 -6.27 -9.12 -11.88
N GLY A 135 -5.78 -9.95 -10.96
CA GLY A 135 -4.69 -9.55 -10.06
C GLY A 135 -3.38 -9.25 -10.80
N ASP A 136 -3.10 -9.98 -11.87
CA ASP A 136 -1.98 -9.79 -12.80
C ASP A 136 -2.10 -8.51 -13.65
N GLU A 137 -3.29 -7.95 -13.77
CA GLU A 137 -3.53 -6.67 -14.45
C GLU A 137 -3.28 -5.45 -13.54
N LEU A 138 -2.97 -5.64 -12.25
CA LEU A 138 -2.68 -4.52 -11.34
C LEU A 138 -1.41 -3.77 -11.77
N ASP A 139 -0.38 -4.52 -12.15
CA ASP A 139 0.89 -4.02 -12.68
C ASP A 139 1.42 -5.02 -13.73
N PRO A 140 1.42 -4.65 -15.02
CA PRO A 140 1.93 -5.50 -16.09
C PRO A 140 3.46 -5.39 -16.29
N LEU A 141 4.15 -4.49 -15.59
CA LEU A 141 5.59 -4.32 -15.68
C LEU A 141 6.32 -5.23 -14.67
N PRO A 142 7.60 -5.58 -14.94
CA PRO A 142 8.42 -6.21 -13.92
C PRO A 142 8.55 -5.32 -12.69
N GLU A 143 8.56 -5.92 -11.50
CA GLU A 143 8.77 -5.21 -10.25
C GLU A 143 10.05 -4.35 -10.29
N LEU A 144 10.03 -3.24 -9.55
CA LEU A 144 11.26 -2.51 -9.24
C LEU A 144 11.96 -3.28 -8.14
N GLU A 145 13.18 -3.77 -8.42
CA GLU A 145 14.01 -4.43 -7.41
C GLU A 145 14.17 -3.54 -6.18
N ARG A 146 14.02 -4.14 -5.00
CA ARG A 146 14.07 -3.42 -3.73
C ARG A 146 15.35 -2.61 -3.56
N GLU A 147 16.50 -3.17 -3.95
CA GLU A 147 17.78 -2.50 -3.87
C GLU A 147 17.84 -1.24 -4.75
N ALA A 148 17.14 -1.25 -5.89
CA ALA A 148 17.02 -0.07 -6.74
C ALA A 148 16.11 0.99 -6.11
N GLU A 149 14.99 0.57 -5.52
CA GLU A 149 14.14 1.48 -4.73
C GLU A 149 14.90 2.11 -3.56
N ASP A 150 15.57 1.30 -2.74
CA ASP A 150 16.30 1.76 -1.56
C ASP A 150 17.44 2.72 -1.95
N SER A 151 18.12 2.47 -3.07
CA SER A 151 19.14 3.38 -3.61
C SER A 151 18.53 4.74 -3.99
N LEU A 152 17.39 4.75 -4.67
CA LEU A 152 16.71 5.99 -5.06
C LEU A 152 16.21 6.76 -3.83
N ILE A 153 15.64 6.05 -2.84
CA ILE A 153 15.23 6.68 -1.58
C ILE A 153 16.43 7.30 -0.87
N GLY A 154 17.54 6.57 -0.75
CA GLY A 154 18.76 7.06 -0.10
C GLY A 154 19.37 8.28 -0.79
N GLU A 155 19.27 8.36 -2.12
CA GLU A 155 19.77 9.49 -2.90
C GLU A 155 18.91 10.75 -2.74
N PHE A 156 17.58 10.60 -2.69
CA PHE A 156 16.65 11.72 -2.85
C PHE A 156 15.92 12.15 -1.57
N ALA A 157 15.90 11.33 -0.51
CA ALA A 157 15.12 11.59 0.69
C ALA A 157 15.51 12.90 1.40
N ASP A 158 16.81 13.17 1.56
CA ASP A 158 17.31 14.35 2.27
C ASP A 158 17.00 15.66 1.54
N ALA A 159 17.14 15.65 0.21
CA ALA A 159 16.81 16.81 -0.63
C ALA A 159 15.31 17.13 -0.54
N LEU A 160 14.45 16.10 -0.68
CA LEU A 160 13.02 16.29 -0.59
C LEU A 160 12.58 16.79 0.79
N ALA A 161 13.16 16.24 1.86
CA ALA A 161 12.86 16.64 3.22
C ALA A 161 13.26 18.10 3.49
N SER A 162 14.43 18.51 3.01
CA SER A 162 14.96 19.86 3.22
C SER A 162 14.16 20.92 2.46
N ASP A 163 13.76 20.63 1.22
CA ASP A 163 13.13 21.63 0.35
C ASP A 163 11.62 21.78 0.60
N SER A 164 10.94 20.70 1.04
CA SER A 164 9.47 20.65 1.05
C SER A 164 8.85 20.20 2.39
N GLY A 165 9.65 19.62 3.28
CA GLY A 165 9.19 18.96 4.50
C GLY A 165 8.46 17.63 4.26
N TYR A 166 8.45 17.10 3.03
CA TYR A 166 7.96 15.75 2.75
C TYR A 166 9.04 14.70 2.99
N GLN A 167 8.64 13.56 3.55
CA GLN A 167 9.45 12.36 3.64
C GLN A 167 9.17 11.47 2.42
N LEU A 168 10.20 11.05 1.71
CA LEU A 168 10.10 10.04 0.66
C LEU A 168 9.99 8.64 1.32
N ILE A 169 8.86 7.96 1.14
CA ILE A 169 8.57 6.69 1.82
C ILE A 169 8.46 5.48 0.88
N GLY A 170 8.30 5.73 -0.43
CA GLY A 170 8.26 4.68 -1.44
C GLY A 170 8.52 5.23 -2.84
N VAL A 171 9.10 4.41 -3.70
CA VAL A 171 9.32 4.69 -5.11
C VAL A 171 8.88 3.47 -5.91
N ASP A 172 8.13 3.69 -6.98
CA ASP A 172 7.82 2.65 -7.95
C ASP A 172 7.84 3.24 -9.37
N ARG A 173 7.60 2.39 -10.37
CA ARG A 173 7.65 2.81 -11.79
C ARG A 173 6.60 3.85 -12.15
N TYR A 174 5.60 4.07 -11.31
CA TYR A 174 4.41 4.87 -11.59
C TYR A 174 4.33 6.12 -10.71
N GLY A 175 5.22 6.29 -9.74
CA GLY A 175 5.25 7.48 -8.90
C GLY A 175 6.13 7.35 -7.67
N VAL A 176 6.07 8.41 -6.86
CA VAL A 176 6.67 8.44 -5.54
C VAL A 176 5.62 8.64 -4.47
N ASP A 177 5.80 7.94 -3.35
CA ASP A 177 4.96 8.05 -2.18
C ASP A 177 5.65 8.92 -1.15
N LEU A 178 4.94 9.96 -0.73
CA LEU A 178 5.41 11.00 0.16
C LEU A 178 4.56 11.00 1.43
N ARG A 179 5.18 11.39 2.54
CA ARG A 179 4.48 11.64 3.79
C ARG A 179 4.79 13.02 4.36
N LYS A 180 3.77 13.71 4.84
CA LYS A 180 3.89 14.95 5.63
C LYS A 180 2.79 14.97 6.68
N ASP A 181 3.13 15.25 7.94
CA ASP A 181 2.18 15.29 9.05
C ASP A 181 1.26 14.06 9.15
N SER A 182 1.85 12.86 9.00
CA SER A 182 1.16 11.56 8.96
C SER A 182 0.21 11.34 7.77
N GLN A 183 0.03 12.33 6.89
CA GLN A 183 -0.73 12.19 5.66
C GLN A 183 0.16 11.65 4.56
N ARG A 184 -0.34 10.62 3.85
CA ARG A 184 0.29 10.12 2.63
C ARG A 184 -0.21 10.90 1.44
N LYS A 185 0.71 11.15 0.52
CA LYS A 185 0.43 11.75 -0.78
C LYS A 185 1.23 10.97 -1.81
N ARG A 186 0.62 10.69 -2.95
CA ARG A 186 1.32 10.14 -4.09
C ARG A 186 1.55 11.22 -5.13
N PHE A 187 2.79 11.37 -5.58
CA PHE A 187 3.09 12.08 -6.81
C PHE A 187 3.14 11.04 -7.95
N ALA A 188 2.07 10.99 -8.73
CA ALA A 188 1.97 10.08 -9.87
C ALA A 188 2.75 10.63 -11.07
N PHE A 189 3.51 9.76 -11.75
CA PHE A 189 4.12 10.10 -13.02
C PHE A 189 3.07 10.08 -14.14
N GLU A 190 3.29 10.86 -15.19
CA GLU A 190 2.40 10.89 -16.37
C GLU A 190 2.35 9.53 -17.10
N SER A 191 3.43 8.77 -17.02
CA SER A 191 3.58 7.44 -17.59
C SER A 191 4.56 6.61 -16.77
N ALA A 192 4.42 5.28 -16.86
CA ALA A 192 5.32 4.36 -16.20
C ALA A 192 6.78 4.55 -16.69
N LYS A 193 7.74 4.43 -15.78
CA LYS A 193 9.18 4.54 -16.04
C LYS A 193 9.78 3.13 -16.14
N PRO A 194 10.12 2.66 -17.36
CA PRO A 194 10.52 1.28 -17.59
C PRO A 194 11.98 1.02 -17.20
N ASP A 195 12.78 2.05 -16.98
CA ASP A 195 14.20 1.93 -16.68
C ASP A 195 14.64 2.94 -15.59
N GLN A 196 15.85 2.72 -15.08
CA GLN A 196 16.39 3.51 -13.96
C GLN A 196 16.69 4.95 -14.35
N GLU A 197 17.09 5.21 -15.60
CA GLU A 197 17.39 6.57 -16.08
C GLU A 197 16.13 7.43 -16.11
N THR A 198 15.05 6.92 -16.69
CA THR A 198 13.76 7.62 -16.75
C THR A 198 13.10 7.75 -15.38
N LEU A 199 13.32 6.80 -14.47
CA LEU A 199 12.85 6.87 -13.09
C LEU A 199 13.61 7.94 -12.31
N HIS A 200 14.94 7.97 -12.40
CA HIS A 200 15.79 8.99 -11.76
C HIS A 200 15.42 10.40 -12.20
N ALA A 201 15.30 10.64 -13.51
CA ALA A 201 14.86 11.92 -14.06
C ALA A 201 13.46 12.34 -13.57
N ALA A 202 12.55 11.39 -13.35
CA ALA A 202 11.22 11.66 -12.81
C ALA A 202 11.26 12.06 -11.31
N LEU A 203 12.21 11.52 -10.53
CA LEU A 203 12.44 11.93 -9.14
C LEU A 203 13.02 13.34 -9.06
N GLU A 204 13.96 13.71 -9.92
CA GLU A 204 14.49 15.07 -9.98
C GLU A 204 13.40 16.11 -10.27
N ASP A 205 12.51 15.81 -11.23
CA ASP A 205 11.35 16.66 -11.52
C ASP A 205 10.38 16.73 -10.32
N CYS A 206 10.14 15.60 -9.64
CA CYS A 206 9.31 15.56 -8.45
C CYS A 206 9.80 16.53 -7.36
N ILE A 207 11.10 16.47 -7.02
CA ILE A 207 11.72 17.33 -6.00
C ILE A 207 11.59 18.79 -6.39
N ARG A 208 11.93 19.13 -7.63
CA ARG A 208 11.82 20.50 -8.15
C ARG A 208 10.40 21.05 -8.05
N ARG A 209 9.38 20.22 -8.23
CA ARG A 209 7.97 20.61 -8.08
C ARG A 209 7.49 20.67 -6.64
N GLN A 210 8.12 19.97 -5.70
CA GLN A 210 7.74 20.04 -4.27
C GLN A 210 8.50 21.15 -3.52
N GLY A 211 9.66 21.58 -4.00
CA GLY A 211 10.45 22.67 -3.40
C GLY A 211 10.05 24.09 -3.82
N ASN A 212 9.19 24.22 -4.84
CA ASN A 212 8.56 25.50 -5.26
C ASN A 212 7.17 25.64 -4.63
#